data_AF-A0A1F8XUD9-F1
#
_entry.id   AF-A0A1F8XUD9-F1
#
_cell.length_a   1.000
_cell.length_b   1.000
_cell.length_c   1.000
_cell.angle_alpha   90.00
_cell.angle_beta   90.00
_cell.angle_gamma   90.00
#
_symmetry.space_group_name_H-M   'P 1'
#
loop_
_entity.id
_entity.type
_entity.pdbx_description
1 polymer ?
#
loop_
_entity_poly.entity_id
_entity_poly.type
_entity_poly.pdbx_seq_one_letter_code
_entity_poly.pdbx_strand_id
1 'polypeptide(L)'
;MGYYSQISSFTFDSLLIKQELDRAFAAFIAKARFYKEALEIYSFEEIERADGLADTHLYELSMTDYYCKHRSDHLLAEFISTVIAPGQYVQIEFAGEDSESWGYLVYPGEVFSISYCAYVDGVTLDEFITSRKSA
;
A
#
# COMPACT_ATOMS: atom_id res chain seq x y z
N MET A 1 -8.58 -20.05 7.11
CA MET A 1 -8.70 -19.72 5.67
C MET A 1 -7.84 -18.50 5.41
N GLY A 2 -7.06 -18.51 4.33
CA GLY A 2 -6.36 -17.31 3.87
C GLY A 2 -7.36 -16.36 3.21
N TYR A 3 -7.18 -15.06 3.41
CA TYR A 3 -7.89 -14.02 2.68
C TYR A 3 -6.91 -13.51 1.61
N TYR A 4 -7.40 -13.32 0.40
CA TYR A 4 -6.61 -13.04 -0.78
C TYR A 4 -6.82 -11.60 -1.21
N SER A 5 -5.71 -10.92 -1.54
CA SER A 5 -5.75 -9.55 -2.02
C SER A 5 -4.74 -9.34 -3.14
N GLN A 6 -5.14 -8.57 -4.14
CA GLN A 6 -4.27 -8.08 -5.19
C GLN A 6 -3.94 -6.62 -4.91
N ILE A 7 -2.66 -6.27 -4.96
CA ILE A 7 -2.22 -4.89 -4.85
C ILE A 7 -2.17 -4.27 -6.25
N SER A 8 -2.60 -3.03 -6.37
CA SER A 8 -2.30 -2.21 -7.55
C SER A 8 -0.80 -1.87 -7.55
N SER A 9 -0.15 -1.88 -8.73
CA SER A 9 1.21 -1.35 -8.83
C SER A 9 1.22 0.10 -8.36
N PHE A 10 2.25 0.45 -7.58
CA PHE A 10 2.50 1.80 -7.12
C PHE A 10 4.01 2.04 -7.09
N THR A 11 4.38 3.31 -7.12
CA THR A 11 5.75 3.76 -6.96
C THR A 11 5.86 4.78 -5.82
N PHE A 12 7.02 4.86 -5.19
CA PHE A 12 7.30 5.89 -4.20
C PHE A 12 8.77 6.32 -4.26
N ASP A 13 9.02 7.59 -3.92
CA ASP A 13 10.36 8.13 -3.76
C ASP A 13 10.89 7.85 -2.35
N SER A 14 12.16 7.47 -2.25
CA SER A 14 12.90 7.34 -0.99
C SER A 14 14.20 8.12 -1.05
N LEU A 15 14.70 8.57 0.10
CA LEU A 15 16.07 9.07 0.23
C LEU A 15 17.10 7.94 0.37
N LEU A 16 16.64 6.69 0.60
CA LEU A 16 17.51 5.54 0.76
C LEU A 16 17.90 4.98 -0.61
N ILE A 17 19.18 4.67 -0.78
CA ILE A 17 19.63 3.86 -1.91
C ILE A 17 19.13 2.41 -1.75
N LYS A 18 19.16 1.63 -2.83
CA LYS A 18 18.62 0.25 -2.84
C LYS A 18 19.12 -0.61 -1.68
N GLN A 19 20.43 -0.56 -1.44
CA GLN A 19 21.07 -1.36 -0.39
C GLN A 19 20.57 -0.98 1.02
N GLU A 20 20.29 0.30 1.25
CA GLU A 20 19.80 0.81 2.54
C GLU A 20 18.32 0.50 2.71
N LEU A 21 17.52 0.64 1.65
CA LEU A 21 16.11 0.27 1.62
C LEU A 21 15.93 -1.22 1.93
N ASP A 22 16.69 -2.09 1.25
CA ASP A 22 16.65 -3.54 1.48
C ASP A 22 17.03 -3.91 2.92
N ARG A 23 18.04 -3.23 3.46
CA ARG A 23 18.45 -3.42 4.86
C ARG A 23 17.37 -2.96 5.82
N ALA A 24 16.75 -1.81 5.56
CA ALA A 24 15.65 -1.27 6.37
C ALA A 24 14.46 -2.22 6.35
N PHE A 25 14.11 -2.76 5.18
CA PHE A 25 13.00 -3.69 5.02
C PHE A 25 13.27 -5.02 5.72
N ALA A 26 14.46 -5.60 5.54
CA ALA A 26 14.85 -6.82 6.25
C ALA A 26 14.83 -6.64 7.78
N ALA A 27 15.25 -5.47 8.28
CA ALA A 27 15.18 -5.13 9.70
C ALA A 27 13.74 -4.95 10.19
N PHE A 28 12.85 -4.40 9.36
CA PHE A 28 11.42 -4.30 9.64
C PHE A 28 10.76 -5.69 9.73
N ILE A 29 11.00 -6.55 8.74
CA ILE A 29 10.52 -7.95 8.71
C ILE A 29 10.97 -8.71 9.96
N ALA A 30 12.24 -8.57 10.36
CA ALA A 30 12.77 -9.24 11.55
C ALA A 30 12.04 -8.85 12.84
N LYS A 31 11.48 -7.63 12.91
CA LYS A 31 10.67 -7.16 14.05
C LYS A 31 9.22 -7.67 13.99
N ALA A 32 8.68 -7.92 12.79
CA ALA A 32 7.28 -8.25 12.57
C ALA A 32 6.87 -9.70 12.96
N ARG A 33 7.78 -10.52 13.51
CA ARG A 33 7.63 -11.91 14.06
C ARG A 33 6.53 -12.80 13.45
N PHE A 34 5.26 -12.51 13.70
CA PHE A 34 4.11 -13.27 13.22
C PHE A 34 3.75 -13.05 11.74
N TYR A 35 4.30 -12.01 11.11
CA TYR A 35 4.00 -11.62 9.72
C TYR A 35 5.20 -11.77 8.78
N LYS A 36 6.28 -12.38 9.26
CA LYS A 36 7.55 -12.49 8.53
C LYS A 36 7.34 -13.08 7.13
N GLU A 37 6.78 -14.29 7.04
CA GLU A 37 6.57 -14.99 5.76
C GLU A 37 5.69 -14.18 4.79
N ALA A 38 4.72 -13.43 5.32
CA ALA A 38 3.82 -12.63 4.50
C ALA A 38 4.44 -11.32 4.01
N LEU A 39 5.52 -10.84 4.64
CA LEU A 39 6.26 -9.66 4.20
C LEU A 39 7.43 -10.01 3.28
N GLU A 40 7.96 -11.24 3.36
CA GLU A 40 9.07 -11.72 2.53
C GLU A 40 8.71 -11.88 1.05
N ILE A 41 7.43 -11.84 0.70
CA ILE A 41 6.97 -11.86 -0.70
C ILE A 41 7.22 -10.55 -1.43
N TYR A 42 7.38 -9.46 -0.66
CA TYR A 42 7.58 -8.11 -1.17
C TYR A 42 9.06 -7.85 -1.44
N SER A 43 9.33 -7.19 -2.55
CA SER A 43 10.64 -6.65 -2.88
C SER A 43 10.46 -5.29 -3.54
N PHE A 44 11.45 -4.43 -3.42
CA PHE A 44 11.44 -3.12 -4.08
C PHE A 44 12.45 -3.13 -5.21
N GLU A 45 12.04 -2.69 -6.39
CA GLU A 45 12.90 -2.54 -7.56
C GLU A 45 13.13 -1.05 -7.80
N GLU A 46 14.39 -0.66 -7.97
CA GLU A 46 14.72 0.71 -8.34
C GLU A 46 14.44 0.88 -9.83
N ILE A 47 13.66 1.89 -10.18
CA ILE A 47 13.30 2.19 -11.57
C ILE A 47 13.85 3.53 -12.01
N GLU A 48 14.07 3.68 -13.32
CA GLU A 48 14.52 4.95 -13.88
C GLU A 48 13.44 6.02 -13.76
N ARG A 49 13.84 7.18 -13.24
CA ARG A 49 12.96 8.35 -13.15
C ARG A 49 13.01 9.16 -14.45
N ALA A 50 11.87 9.65 -14.90
CA ALA A 50 11.79 10.55 -16.07
C ALA A 50 11.82 12.04 -15.69
N ASP A 51 11.56 12.36 -14.43
CA ASP A 51 11.29 13.71 -13.89
C ASP A 51 12.51 14.42 -13.26
N GLY A 52 13.64 13.72 -13.13
CA GLY A 52 14.93 14.34 -12.83
C GLY A 52 15.14 14.88 -11.40
N LEU A 53 14.35 14.49 -10.39
CA LEU A 53 14.71 14.79 -8.99
C LEU A 53 16.00 14.03 -8.63
N ALA A 54 17.11 14.76 -8.47
CA ALA A 54 18.43 14.15 -8.33
C ALA A 54 18.68 13.55 -6.94
N ASP A 55 17.84 13.87 -5.96
CA ASP A 55 18.09 13.59 -4.53
C ASP A 55 17.24 12.45 -3.96
N THR A 56 16.40 11.81 -4.77
CA THR A 56 15.58 10.65 -4.37
C THR A 56 15.70 9.49 -5.35
N HIS A 57 15.43 8.30 -4.85
CA HIS A 57 15.37 7.04 -5.59
C HIS A 57 13.92 6.60 -5.74
N LEU A 58 13.51 6.31 -6.98
CA LEU A 58 12.16 5.86 -7.28
C LEU A 58 12.09 4.34 -7.21
N TYR A 59 11.19 3.83 -6.38
CA TYR A 59 10.99 2.40 -6.20
C TYR A 59 9.60 1.97 -6.64
N GLU A 60 9.53 0.85 -7.35
CA GLU A 60 8.31 0.09 -7.59
C GLU A 60 8.29 -1.14 -6.67
N LEU A 61 7.10 -1.51 -6.20
CA LEU A 61 6.93 -2.79 -5.51
C LEU A 61 6.89 -3.94 -6.53
N SER A 62 7.80 -4.89 -6.36
CA SER A 62 7.81 -6.18 -7.06
C SER A 62 7.43 -7.30 -6.09
N MET A 63 6.64 -8.26 -6.55
CA MET A 63 6.13 -9.35 -5.72
C MET A 63 6.31 -10.70 -6.39
N THR A 64 6.72 -11.68 -5.60
CA THR A 64 6.87 -13.06 -6.07
C THR A 64 5.58 -13.87 -6.02
N ASP A 65 4.60 -13.44 -5.23
CA ASP A 65 3.31 -14.10 -5.09
C ASP A 65 2.18 -13.09 -4.85
N TYR A 66 1.00 -13.33 -5.41
CA TYR A 66 -0.17 -12.44 -5.35
C TYR A 66 -1.02 -12.66 -4.07
N TYR A 67 -0.38 -13.09 -2.98
CA TYR A 67 -1.06 -13.49 -1.75
C TYR A 67 -0.66 -12.61 -0.58
N CYS A 68 -1.48 -11.61 -0.25
CA CYS A 68 -1.28 -10.87 0.98
C CYS A 68 -2.56 -10.66 1.81
N LYS A 69 -2.38 -10.62 3.13
CA LYS A 69 -3.45 -10.43 4.12
C LYS A 69 -3.52 -8.95 4.49
N HIS A 70 -4.73 -8.42 4.73
CA HIS A 70 -4.96 -7.03 5.21
C HIS A 70 -3.96 -6.50 6.24
N ARG A 71 -3.56 -7.35 7.21
CA ARG A 71 -2.60 -6.94 8.26
C ARG A 71 -1.17 -6.82 7.75
N SER A 72 -0.77 -7.63 6.77
CA SER A 72 0.50 -7.49 6.06
C SER A 72 0.51 -6.23 5.20
N ASP A 73 -0.63 -5.86 4.62
CA ASP A 73 -0.80 -4.66 3.80
C ASP A 73 -0.62 -3.39 4.62
N HIS A 74 -1.20 -3.37 5.84
CA HIS A 74 -0.98 -2.28 6.77
C HIS A 74 0.50 -2.17 7.19
N LEU A 75 1.16 -3.31 7.47
CA LEU A 75 2.58 -3.34 7.81
C LEU A 75 3.46 -2.85 6.65
N LEU A 76 3.09 -3.15 5.41
CA LEU A 76 3.76 -2.61 4.23
C LEU A 76 3.61 -1.08 4.17
N ALA A 77 2.39 -0.56 4.38
CA ALA A 77 2.13 0.87 4.42
C ALA A 77 2.91 1.57 5.56
N GLU A 78 2.97 0.95 6.74
CA GLU A 78 3.78 1.42 7.87
C GLU A 78 5.26 1.45 7.50
N PHE A 79 5.80 0.39 6.89
CA PHE A 79 7.19 0.39 6.44
C PHE A 79 7.46 1.54 5.47
N ILE A 80 6.62 1.70 4.44
CA ILE A 80 6.77 2.77 3.44
C ILE A 80 6.74 4.15 4.10
N SER A 81 5.88 4.37 5.10
CA SER A 81 5.83 5.64 5.84
C SER A 81 7.17 6.00 6.50
N THR A 82 8.02 5.02 6.80
CA THR A 82 9.33 5.25 7.42
C THR A 82 10.45 5.56 6.42
N VAL A 83 10.24 5.27 5.13
CA VAL A 83 11.28 5.38 4.09
C VAL A 83 10.89 6.33 2.95
N ILE A 84 9.61 6.71 2.83
CA ILE A 84 9.14 7.66 1.83
C ILE A 84 9.78 9.05 2.03
N ALA A 85 10.17 9.68 0.93
CA ALA A 85 10.88 10.95 0.93
C ALA A 85 10.00 12.09 1.50
N PRO A 86 10.62 13.08 2.18
CA PRO A 86 9.89 14.24 2.71
C PRO A 86 9.08 14.97 1.63
N GLY A 87 7.85 15.36 1.96
CA GLY A 87 6.96 16.09 1.04
C GLY A 87 6.33 15.23 -0.06
N GLN A 88 6.59 13.93 -0.08
CA GLN A 88 5.95 12.97 -0.98
C GLN A 88 4.80 12.24 -0.28
N TYR A 89 3.94 11.61 -1.07
CA TYR A 89 2.93 10.69 -0.59
C TYR A 89 2.79 9.53 -1.58
N VAL A 90 2.25 8.41 -1.12
CA VAL A 90 1.85 7.31 -1.99
C VAL A 90 0.50 6.76 -1.59
N GLN A 91 -0.30 6.41 -2.59
CA GLN A 91 -1.55 5.69 -2.41
C GLN A 91 -1.31 4.22 -2.76
N ILE A 92 -1.65 3.34 -1.83
CA ILE A 92 -1.55 1.89 -2.00
C ILE A 92 -2.97 1.35 -2.00
N GLU A 93 -3.35 0.63 -3.04
CA GLU A 93 -4.70 0.08 -3.19
C GLU A 93 -4.66 -1.44 -3.27
N PHE A 94 -5.65 -2.07 -2.65
CA PHE A 94 -5.82 -3.50 -2.60
C PHE A 94 -7.24 -3.87 -3.00
N ALA A 95 -7.38 -4.94 -3.77
CA ALA A 95 -8.65 -5.55 -4.15
C ALA A 95 -8.71 -6.99 -3.61
N GLY A 96 -9.72 -7.27 -2.79
CA GLY A 96 -10.02 -8.59 -2.26
C GLY A 96 -10.78 -9.46 -3.26
N GLU A 97 -10.75 -10.79 -3.04
CA GLU A 97 -11.51 -11.75 -3.85
C GLU A 97 -13.03 -11.56 -3.78
N ASP A 98 -13.54 -11.01 -2.69
CA ASP A 98 -14.95 -10.70 -2.45
C ASP A 98 -15.38 -9.35 -3.05
N SER A 99 -14.53 -8.75 -3.89
CA SER A 99 -14.71 -7.40 -4.45
C SER A 99 -14.66 -6.28 -3.41
N GLU A 100 -14.25 -6.57 -2.17
CA GLU A 100 -13.89 -5.50 -1.22
C GLU A 100 -12.62 -4.81 -1.70
N SER A 101 -12.52 -3.51 -1.45
CA SER A 101 -11.31 -2.74 -1.73
C SER A 101 -10.95 -1.92 -0.50
N TRP A 102 -9.66 -1.86 -0.20
CA TRP A 102 -9.09 -1.03 0.85
C TRP A 102 -7.79 -0.46 0.35
N GLY A 103 -7.31 0.56 1.03
CA GLY A 103 -6.06 1.18 0.66
C GLY A 103 -5.48 1.96 1.82
N TYR A 104 -4.30 2.50 1.58
CA TYR A 104 -3.62 3.37 2.51
C TYR A 104 -3.08 4.59 1.75
N LEU A 105 -3.31 5.76 2.31
CA LEU A 105 -2.60 6.98 1.95
C LEU A 105 -1.43 7.12 2.92
N VAL A 106 -0.21 7.10 2.38
CA VAL A 106 1.02 7.05 3.16
C VAL A 106 1.79 8.35 2.97
N TYR A 107 2.08 9.01 4.08
CA TYR A 107 2.96 10.17 4.20
C TYR A 107 4.18 9.81 5.05
N PRO A 108 5.23 10.65 5.07
CA PRO A 108 6.35 10.48 5.99
C PRO A 108 5.89 10.40 7.45
N GLY A 109 6.01 9.22 8.05
CA GLY A 109 5.65 8.94 9.44
C GLY A 109 4.15 8.78 9.73
N GLU A 110 3.28 8.84 8.72
CA GLU A 110 1.82 8.76 8.90
C GLU A 110 1.17 7.83 7.87
N VAL A 111 0.18 7.04 8.33
CA VAL A 111 -0.59 6.11 7.50
C VAL A 111 -2.07 6.34 7.76
N PHE A 112 -2.84 6.58 6.70
CA PHE A 112 -4.28 6.77 6.76
C PHE A 112 -4.99 5.66 5.99
N SER A 113 -5.94 4.97 6.62
CA SER A 113 -6.77 3.98 5.93
C SER A 113 -7.73 4.66 4.96
N ILE A 114 -7.79 4.15 3.73
CA ILE A 114 -8.76 4.54 2.70
C ILE A 114 -9.90 3.53 2.71
N SER A 115 -11.13 4.03 2.76
CA SER A 115 -12.35 3.21 2.62
C SER A 115 -13.02 3.53 1.29
N TYR A 116 -13.40 2.48 0.55
CA TYR A 116 -14.07 2.60 -0.73
C TYR A 116 -15.57 2.40 -0.52
N CYS A 117 -16.38 3.27 -1.14
CA CYS A 117 -17.84 3.18 -1.09
C CYS A 117 -18.40 3.24 -2.52
N ALA A 118 -19.43 2.44 -2.77
CA ALA A 118 -20.17 2.53 -4.02
C ALA A 118 -21.06 3.78 -4.02
N TYR A 119 -21.08 4.50 -5.15
CA TYR A 119 -21.93 5.67 -5.36
C TYR A 119 -22.95 5.42 -6.49
N VAL A 120 -24.16 5.94 -6.32
CA VAL A 120 -25.21 5.99 -7.35
C VAL A 120 -25.70 7.43 -7.43
N ASP A 121 -25.57 8.06 -8.61
CA ASP A 121 -25.98 9.46 -8.83
C ASP A 121 -25.42 10.47 -7.81
N GLY A 122 -24.18 10.27 -7.35
CA GLY A 122 -23.49 11.18 -6.44
C GLY A 122 -23.79 11.01 -4.95
N VAL A 123 -24.61 10.02 -4.57
CA VAL A 123 -24.83 9.62 -3.17
C VAL A 123 -24.31 8.20 -2.93
N THR A 124 -24.06 7.82 -1.68
CA THR A 124 -23.62 6.45 -1.38
C THR A 124 -24.74 5.45 -1.69
N LEU A 125 -24.38 4.20 -2.02
CA LEU A 125 -25.34 3.15 -2.33
C LEU A 125 -26.35 2.93 -1.17
N ASP A 126 -25.88 2.99 0.08
CA ASP A 126 -26.73 2.84 1.25
C ASP A 126 -27.74 3.98 1.39
N GLU A 127 -27.31 5.23 1.17
CA GLU A 127 -28.20 6.40 1.12
C GLU A 127 -29.22 6.25 -0.01
N PHE A 128 -28.78 5.82 -1.20
CA PHE A 128 -29.65 5.59 -2.34
C PHE A 128 -30.72 4.54 -2.03
N ILE A 129 -30.34 3.37 -1.49
CA ILE A 129 -31.27 2.30 -1.12
C ILE A 129 -32.26 2.77 -0.05
N THR A 130 -31.78 3.51 0.96
CA THR A 130 -32.61 4.02 2.06
C THR A 130 -33.64 5.02 1.55
N SER A 131 -33.27 5.89 0.61
CA SER A 131 -34.19 6.84 -0.02
C SER A 131 -35.33 6.15 -0.80
N ARG A 132 -35.06 4.98 -1.41
CA ARG A 132 -36.03 4.20 -2.17
C ARG A 132 -36.96 3.35 -1.32
N LYS A 133 -36.53 2.93 -0.12
CA LYS A 133 -37.38 2.20 0.84
C LYS A 133 -38.37 3.09 1.58
N SER A 134 -38.13 4.40 1.59
CA SER A 134 -38.95 5.39 2.29
C SER A 134 -39.97 6.09 1.37
N ALA A 135 -40.03 5.70 0.09
CA ALA A 135 -40.93 6.20 -0.94
C ALA A 135 -42.00 5.15 -1.28
#